data_AF-A0A4U9I1T9-F1
#
_entry.id   AF-A0A4U9I1T9-F1
#
_cell.length_a   1.000
_cell.length_b   1.000
_cell.length_c   1.000
_cell.angle_alpha   90.00
_cell.angle_beta   90.00
_cell.angle_gamma   90.00
#
_symmetry.space_group_name_H-M   'P 1'
#
loop_
_entity.id
_entity.type
_entity.pdbx_description
1 polymer ?
#
loop_
_entity_poly.entity_id
_entity_poly.type
_entity_poly.pdbx_seq_one_letter_code
_entity_poly.pdbx_strand_id
1 'polypeptide(L)'
;MIIETSGFADALQSALRGLAYGGTISYVAFAKPFAAGFNLGREAHFNNAKIVFSRACSEPNPDYPRWSRKRIEETCWELLMNGYLNCEDLIDPVVTFTTSPESYMKYVDQHPELSIKMGVTF
;
A
#
# COMPACT_ATOMS: atom_id res chain seq x y z
N MET A 1 14.38 6.39 0.11
CA MET A 1 12.95 6.38 0.51
C MET A 1 12.54 4.95 0.72
N ILE A 2 11.72 4.66 1.73
CA ILE A 2 11.12 3.33 1.96
C ILE A 2 9.61 3.46 1.81
N ILE A 3 8.96 2.49 1.18
CA ILE A 3 7.50 2.41 1.09
C ILE A 3 7.08 1.20 1.93
N GLU A 4 6.35 1.45 3.02
CA GLU A 4 5.88 0.41 3.93
C GLU A 4 4.39 0.15 3.63
N THR A 5 4.10 -1.05 3.13
CA THR A 5 2.77 -1.46 2.67
C THR A 5 2.18 -2.62 3.49
N SER A 6 2.95 -3.21 4.39
CA SER A 6 2.56 -4.43 5.12
C SER A 6 1.70 -4.14 6.35
N GLY A 7 1.88 -2.99 7.01
CA GLY A 7 1.15 -2.63 8.22
C GLY A 7 1.61 -3.36 9.49
N PHE A 8 2.72 -4.09 9.42
CA PHE A 8 3.30 -4.81 10.56
C PHE A 8 4.34 -3.97 11.31
N ALA A 9 4.30 -4.02 12.64
CA ALA A 9 5.22 -3.29 13.52
C ALA A 9 6.70 -3.63 13.23
N ASP A 10 7.01 -4.90 13.01
CA ASP A 10 8.39 -5.36 12.76
C ASP A 10 8.92 -4.88 11.40
N ALA A 11 8.05 -4.79 10.40
CA ALA A 11 8.38 -4.22 9.10
C ALA A 11 8.65 -2.72 9.23
N LEU A 12 7.83 -1.97 9.97
CA LEU A 12 8.06 -0.56 10.24
C LEU A 12 9.34 -0.30 11.06
N GLN A 13 9.62 -1.13 12.06
CA GLN A 13 10.89 -1.06 12.80
C GLN A 13 12.09 -1.32 11.89
N SER A 14 11.98 -2.32 11.00
CA SER A 14 13.04 -2.64 10.02
C SER A 14 13.19 -1.52 8.98
N ALA A 15 12.11 -0.84 8.61
CA ALA A 15 12.16 0.35 7.77
C ALA A 15 12.95 1.47 8.46
N LEU A 16 12.70 1.74 9.74
CA LEU A 16 13.46 2.72 10.52
C LEU A 16 14.95 2.38 10.60
N ARG A 17 15.30 1.10 10.73
CA ARG A 17 16.69 0.60 10.70
C ARG A 17 17.37 0.77 9.34
N GLY A 18 16.67 0.43 8.27
CA GLY A 18 17.21 0.46 6.90
C GLY A 18 17.19 1.85 6.26
N LEU A 19 16.64 2.86 6.93
CA LEU A 19 16.52 4.20 6.39
C LEU A 19 17.86 4.93 6.43
N ALA A 20 18.26 5.54 5.31
CA ALA A 20 19.35 6.50 5.30
C ALA A 20 19.03 7.71 6.20
N TYR A 21 20.06 8.32 6.79
CA TYR A 21 19.91 9.51 7.64
C TYR A 21 19.09 10.61 6.94
N GLY A 22 18.10 11.17 7.63
CA GLY A 22 17.17 12.18 7.11
C GLY A 22 16.13 11.65 6.10
N GLY A 23 16.06 10.33 5.91
CA GLY A 23 15.20 9.70 4.92
C GLY A 23 13.71 9.75 5.27
N THR A 24 12.90 9.35 4.28
CA THR A 24 11.44 9.28 4.40
C THR A 24 10.94 7.84 4.24
N ILE A 25 10.06 7.44 5.16
CA ILE A 25 9.20 6.26 5.08
C ILE A 25 7.80 6.73 4.66
N SER A 26 7.31 6.29 3.51
CA SER A 26 5.92 6.43 3.11
C SER A 26 5.14 5.24 3.67
N TYR A 27 4.33 5.49 4.70
CA TYR A 27 3.51 4.48 5.36
C TYR A 27 2.12 4.47 4.73
N VAL A 28 1.82 3.43 3.95
CA VAL A 28 0.61 3.33 3.12
C VAL A 28 -0.39 2.31 3.69
N ALA A 29 0.10 1.40 4.52
CA ALA A 29 -0.69 0.30 5.05
C ALA A 29 -1.84 0.75 5.97
N PHE A 30 -2.93 -0.02 5.96
CA PHE A 30 -3.98 0.09 6.97
C PHE A 30 -3.58 -0.71 8.21
N ALA A 31 -2.85 -0.06 9.12
CA ALA A 31 -2.27 -0.72 10.28
C ALA A 31 -3.32 -1.10 11.34
N LYS A 32 -3.11 -2.24 12.00
CA LYS A 32 -3.73 -2.53 13.29
C LYS A 32 -2.95 -1.79 14.41
N PRO A 33 -3.53 -1.61 15.60
CA PRO A 33 -2.79 -1.09 16.74
C PRO A 33 -1.49 -1.87 16.96
N PHE A 34 -0.37 -1.16 17.12
CA PHE A 34 0.92 -1.80 17.36
C PHE A 34 0.95 -2.43 18.75
N ALA A 35 1.30 -3.72 18.80
CA ALA A 35 1.58 -4.41 20.05
C ALA A 35 2.89 -3.89 20.69
N ALA A 36 3.17 -4.34 21.91
CA ALA A 36 4.44 -4.06 22.57
C ALA A 36 5.62 -4.56 21.69
N GLY A 37 6.66 -3.73 21.53
CA GLY A 37 7.87 -4.09 20.78
C GLY A 37 8.29 -3.05 19.73
N PHE A 38 7.34 -2.29 19.18
CA PHE A 38 7.67 -1.14 18.33
C PHE A 38 8.38 -0.05 19.16
N ASN A 39 9.59 0.35 18.74
CA ASN A 39 10.48 1.20 19.52
C ASN A 39 11.08 2.31 18.65
N LEU A 40 10.44 3.48 18.67
CA LEU A 40 10.95 4.68 18.02
C LEU A 40 12.25 5.20 18.64
N GLY A 41 12.52 4.90 19.91
CA GLY A 41 13.72 5.38 20.61
C GLY A 41 15.03 4.75 20.12
N ARG A 42 14.96 3.67 19.34
CA ARG A 42 16.15 2.95 18.87
C ARG A 42 16.79 3.61 17.65
N GLU A 43 16.02 3.87 16.58
CA GLU A 43 16.58 4.45 15.35
C GLU A 43 15.96 5.80 14.94
N ALA A 44 14.72 6.11 15.32
CA ALA A 44 13.99 7.22 14.69
C ALA A 44 14.66 8.58 14.92
N HIS A 45 15.13 8.85 16.15
CA HIS A 45 15.83 10.10 16.47
C HIS A 45 17.23 10.15 15.84
N PHE A 46 18.01 9.07 15.97
CA PHE A 46 19.37 8.99 15.44
C PHE A 46 19.41 9.10 13.91
N ASN A 47 18.42 8.52 13.23
CA ASN A 47 18.30 8.57 11.79
C ASN A 47 17.60 9.84 11.30
N ASN A 48 17.14 10.73 12.19
CA ASN A 48 16.34 11.92 11.84
C ASN A 48 15.20 11.58 10.85
N ALA A 49 14.50 10.48 11.13
CA ALA A 49 13.57 9.85 10.18
C ALA A 49 12.28 10.66 10.02
N LYS A 50 11.72 10.65 8.81
CA LYS A 50 10.36 11.16 8.53
C LYS A 50 9.43 10.00 8.20
N ILE A 51 8.27 9.96 8.84
CA ILE A 51 7.20 9.04 8.46
C ILE A 51 6.05 9.87 7.89
N VAL A 52 5.67 9.58 6.65
CA VAL A 52 4.55 10.22 5.95
C VAL A 52 3.43 9.20 5.81
N PHE A 53 2.28 9.50 6.38
CA PHE A 53 1.07 8.70 6.22
C PHE A 53 0.39 9.09 4.91
N SER A 54 0.35 8.16 3.94
CA SER A 54 -0.12 8.43 2.59
C SER A 54 -1.51 7.85 2.34
N ARG A 55 -2.40 8.64 1.75
CA ARG A 55 -3.77 8.27 1.38
C ARG A 55 -4.09 8.87 0.01
N ALA A 56 -4.22 8.04 -1.03
CA ALA A 56 -4.46 8.55 -2.39
C ALA A 56 -5.91 9.02 -2.65
N CYS A 57 -6.87 8.60 -1.81
CA CYS A 57 -8.30 8.78 -2.04
C CYS A 57 -9.00 9.66 -0.98
N SER A 58 -8.27 10.52 -0.28
CA SER A 58 -8.81 11.41 0.75
C SER A 58 -8.21 12.81 0.58
N GLU A 59 -8.93 13.68 -0.13
CA GLU A 59 -8.46 15.04 -0.41
C GLU A 59 -8.68 15.99 0.79
N PRO A 60 -7.81 17.02 0.97
CA PRO A 60 -6.65 17.35 0.14
C PRO A 60 -5.41 16.52 0.47
N ASN A 61 -4.67 16.11 -0.57
CA ASN A 61 -3.33 15.54 -0.39
C ASN A 61 -2.33 16.63 0.07
N PRO A 62 -1.21 16.27 0.72
CA PRO A 62 -0.21 17.24 1.20
C PRO A 62 0.31 18.21 0.12
N ASP A 63 0.37 17.77 -1.13
CA ASP A 63 0.82 18.56 -2.28
C ASP A 63 -0.32 19.17 -3.10
N TYR A 64 -1.55 19.21 -2.58
CA TYR A 64 -2.66 19.89 -3.25
C TYR A 64 -2.33 21.37 -3.51
N PRO A 65 -2.66 21.94 -4.70
CA PRO A 65 -3.39 21.32 -5.82
C PRO A 65 -2.49 20.61 -6.84
N ARG A 66 -1.17 20.56 -6.64
CA ARG A 66 -0.24 19.92 -7.59
C ARG A 66 -0.52 18.43 -7.73
N TRP A 67 -0.87 17.74 -6.64
CA TRP A 67 -1.30 16.34 -6.63
C TRP A 67 -2.75 16.20 -6.15
N SER A 68 -3.70 16.45 -7.05
CA SER A 68 -5.12 16.12 -6.84
C SER A 68 -5.40 14.66 -7.15
N ARG A 69 -6.54 14.14 -6.67
CA ARG A 69 -7.00 12.78 -7.01
C ARG A 69 -7.08 12.59 -8.52
N LYS A 70 -7.65 13.56 -9.25
CA LYS A 70 -7.76 13.53 -10.71
C LYS A 70 -6.40 13.35 -11.39
N ARG A 71 -5.39 14.10 -10.95
CA ARG A 71 -4.04 13.97 -11.53
C ARG A 71 -3.41 12.61 -11.24
N ILE A 72 -3.64 12.04 -10.06
CA ILE A 72 -3.17 10.67 -9.73
C ILE A 72 -3.79 9.66 -10.70
N GLU A 73 -5.11 9.72 -10.90
CA GLU A 73 -5.84 8.83 -11.83
C GLU A 73 -5.32 8.98 -13.27
N GLU A 74 -5.17 10.21 -13.77
CA GLU A 74 -4.63 10.49 -15.11
C GLU A 74 -3.19 9.97 -15.28
N THR A 75 -2.32 10.19 -14.29
CA THR A 75 -0.92 9.72 -14.34
C THR A 75 -0.85 8.21 -14.36
N CYS A 76 -1.60 7.51 -13.51
CA CYS A 76 -1.64 6.05 -13.50
C CYS A 76 -2.18 5.49 -14.83
N TRP A 77 -3.20 6.14 -15.39
CA TRP A 77 -3.76 5.76 -16.69
C TRP A 77 -2.75 5.91 -17.82
N GLU A 78 -2.02 7.02 -17.89
CA GLU A 78 -0.96 7.25 -18.88
C GLU A 78 0.15 6.20 -18.77
N LEU A 79 0.59 5.87 -17.55
CA LEU A 79 1.61 4.84 -17.33
C LEU A 79 1.14 3.46 -17.78
N LEU A 80 -0.13 3.13 -17.57
CA LEU A 80 -0.73 1.88 -18.05
C LEU A 80 -0.82 1.85 -19.59
N MET A 81 -1.37 2.90 -20.20
CA MET A 81 -1.57 2.97 -21.66
C MET A 81 -0.26 2.97 -22.45
N ASN A 82 0.80 3.55 -21.88
CA ASN A 82 2.11 3.60 -22.52
C ASN A 82 3.00 2.39 -22.18
N GLY A 83 2.46 1.37 -21.49
CA GLY A 83 3.16 0.12 -21.18
C GLY A 83 4.25 0.23 -20.10
N TYR A 84 4.30 1.33 -19.34
CA TYR A 84 5.21 1.46 -18.18
C TYR A 84 4.74 0.60 -17.00
N LEU A 85 3.44 0.32 -16.92
CA LEU A 85 2.85 -0.59 -15.95
C LEU A 85 2.21 -1.77 -16.69
N ASN A 86 2.64 -2.99 -16.37
CA ASN A 86 1.93 -4.21 -16.73
C ASN A 86 1.18 -4.70 -15.49
N CYS A 87 -0.16 -4.74 -15.58
CA CYS A 87 -1.05 -5.16 -14.51
C CYS A 87 -1.87 -6.41 -14.88
N GLU A 88 -1.52 -7.14 -15.95
CA GLU A 88 -2.27 -8.32 -16.41
C GLU A 88 -2.37 -9.39 -15.31
N ASP A 89 -1.26 -9.68 -14.64
CA ASP A 89 -1.20 -10.68 -13.55
C ASP A 89 -1.69 -10.14 -12.20
N LEU A 90 -2.06 -8.86 -12.10
CA LEU A 90 -2.52 -8.28 -10.84
C LEU A 90 -3.90 -8.80 -10.45
N ILE A 91 -4.77 -9.03 -11.44
CA ILE A 91 -6.15 -9.48 -11.22
C ILE A 91 -6.20 -11.00 -11.26
N ASP A 92 -5.98 -11.60 -10.10
CA ASP A 92 -5.95 -13.05 -9.93
C ASP A 92 -6.50 -13.44 -8.54
N PRO A 93 -7.51 -14.34 -8.45
CA PRO A 93 -8.23 -15.00 -9.55
C PRO A 93 -9.37 -14.17 -10.14
N VAL A 94 -9.73 -14.45 -11.40
CA VAL A 94 -10.96 -13.96 -12.03
C VAL A 94 -12.06 -15.00 -11.88
N VAL A 95 -13.17 -14.63 -11.22
CA VAL A 95 -14.32 -15.52 -10.96
C VAL A 95 -15.59 -15.01 -11.64
N THR A 96 -16.59 -15.87 -11.78
CA THR A 96 -17.89 -15.44 -12.33
C THR A 96 -18.72 -14.70 -11.28
N PHE A 97 -19.64 -13.85 -11.72
CA PHE A 97 -20.56 -13.17 -10.82
C PHE A 97 -21.32 -14.14 -9.90
N THR A 98 -21.79 -15.28 -10.44
CA THR A 98 -22.54 -16.30 -9.69
C THR A 98 -21.74 -16.87 -8.52
N THR A 99 -20.43 -17.07 -8.67
CA THR A 99 -19.56 -17.63 -7.63
C THR A 99 -18.86 -16.58 -6.77
N SER A 100 -19.13 -15.29 -7.00
CA SER A 100 -18.42 -14.20 -6.35
C SER A 100 -18.56 -14.17 -4.82
N PRO A 101 -19.72 -14.52 -4.20
CA PRO A 101 -19.83 -14.55 -2.74
C PRO A 101 -18.92 -15.61 -2.10
N GLU A 102 -18.96 -16.85 -2.61
CA GLU A 102 -18.12 -17.94 -2.09
C GLU A 102 -16.64 -17.69 -2.38
N SER A 103 -16.34 -17.12 -3.55
CA SER A 103 -14.98 -16.75 -3.93
C SER A 103 -14.42 -15.66 -3.04
N TYR A 104 -15.21 -14.68 -2.64
CA TYR A 104 -14.78 -13.64 -1.71
C TYR A 104 -14.38 -14.25 -0.36
N MET A 105 -15.23 -15.12 0.21
CA MET A 105 -14.93 -15.81 1.48
C MET A 105 -13.63 -16.60 1.38
N LYS A 106 -13.45 -17.34 0.28
CA LYS A 106 -12.24 -18.15 0.08
C LYS A 106 -10.99 -17.29 -0.13
N TYR A 107 -10.99 -16.41 -1.13
CA TYR A 107 -9.79 -15.76 -1.64
C TYR A 107 -9.45 -14.42 -0.96
N VAL A 108 -10.37 -13.83 -0.19
CA VAL A 108 -10.15 -12.53 0.47
C VAL A 108 -10.10 -12.67 1.99
N ASP A 109 -10.96 -13.51 2.56
CA ASP A 109 -11.08 -13.65 4.02
C ASP A 109 -10.26 -14.82 4.57
N GLN A 110 -10.49 -16.04 4.07
CA GLN A 110 -9.95 -17.27 4.68
C GLN A 110 -8.56 -17.65 4.14
N HIS A 111 -8.35 -17.50 2.84
CA HIS A 111 -7.11 -17.84 2.14
C HIS A 111 -6.60 -16.66 1.29
N PRO A 112 -6.28 -15.51 1.91
CA PRO A 112 -5.79 -14.34 1.20
C PRO A 112 -4.45 -14.59 0.48
N GLU A 113 -3.68 -15.59 0.88
CA GLU A 113 -2.45 -16.01 0.21
C GLU A 113 -2.67 -16.59 -1.21
N LEU A 114 -3.90 -16.96 -1.56
CA LEU A 114 -4.26 -17.50 -2.87
C LEU A 114 -4.71 -16.41 -3.86
N SER A 115 -4.57 -15.14 -3.51
CA SER A 115 -5.14 -14.01 -4.27
C SER A 115 -4.26 -12.78 -4.16
N ILE A 116 -4.12 -12.05 -5.27
CA ILE A 116 -3.55 -10.71 -5.27
C ILE A 116 -4.68 -9.68 -5.29
N LYS A 117 -5.58 -9.82 -6.27
CA LYS A 117 -6.78 -9.01 -6.42
C LYS A 117 -7.85 -9.82 -7.14
N MET A 118 -8.80 -10.36 -6.38
CA MET A 118 -9.94 -11.08 -6.97
C MET A 118 -10.72 -10.17 -7.94
N GLY A 119 -10.84 -10.62 -9.20
CA GLY A 119 -11.66 -10.01 -10.24
C GLY A 119 -12.99 -10.74 -10.41
N VAL A 120 -14.01 -10.05 -10.89
CA VAL A 120 -15.32 -10.64 -11.23
C VAL A 120 -15.64 -10.32 -12.68
N THR A 121 -15.89 -11.36 -13.48
CA THR A 121 -16.40 -11.21 -14.85
C THR A 121 -17.93 -11.31 -14.88
N PHE A 122 -18.56 -10.47 -15.69
CA PHE A 122 -20.00 -10.37 -15.86
C PHE A 122 -20.38 -10.03 -17.30
#